data_AF-A0A1X7U5I3-F1
#
_entry.id   AF-A0A1X7U5I3-F1
#
_cell.length_a   1.000
_cell.length_b   1.000
_cell.length_c   1.000
_cell.angle_alpha   90.00
_cell.angle_beta   90.00
_cell.angle_gamma   90.00
#
_symmetry.space_group_name_H-M   'P 1'
#
loop_
_entity.id
_entity.type
_entity.pdbx_description
1 polymer ?
#
loop_
_entity_poly.entity_id
_entity_poly.type
_entity_poly.pdbx_seq_one_letter_code
_entity_poly.pdbx_strand_id
1 'polypeptide(L)' 'MSPSSNVFYKRLASLLSERQSKPYSTTLNWIRCRLSFSLLRSAIVCFRGARSFYHRPIHSSSNIDLAFSKGQVLQ' A
#
# COMPACT_ATOMS: atom_id res chain seq x y z
N MET A 1 9.08 10.97 -3.14
CA MET A 1 9.12 9.93 -2.08
C MET A 1 9.85 10.52 -0.88
N SER A 2 9.36 10.31 0.34
CA SER A 2 9.96 10.85 1.57
C SER A 2 11.41 10.37 1.76
N PRO A 3 12.31 11.18 2.38
CA PRO A 3 13.69 10.78 2.64
C PRO A 3 13.80 9.45 3.41
N SER A 4 12.94 9.20 4.39
CA SER A 4 12.92 7.92 5.14
C SER A 4 12.58 6.73 4.25
N SER A 5 11.65 6.91 3.30
CA SER A 5 11.30 5.86 2.34
C SER A 5 12.49 5.55 1.43
N ASN A 6 13.25 6.56 0.99
CA ASN A 6 14.43 6.36 0.15
C ASN A 6 15.49 5.49 0.84
N VAL A 7 15.75 5.74 2.14
CA VAL A 7 16.68 4.92 2.93
C VAL A 7 16.22 3.46 2.98
N PHE A 8 14.93 3.23 3.21
CA PHE A 8 14.35 1.89 3.19
C PHE A 8 14.53 1.19 1.84
N TYR A 9 14.22 1.85 0.71
CA TYR A 9 14.40 1.25 -0.62
C TYR A 9 15.86 0.93 -0.92
N LYS A 10 16.79 1.81 -0.53
CA LYS A 10 18.22 1.56 -0.71
C LYS A 10 18.67 0.32 0.07
N ARG A 11 18.25 0.19 1.34
CA ARG A 11 18.56 -1.00 2.15
C ARG A 11 17.95 -2.26 1.56
N LEU A 12 16.67 -2.21 1.18
CA LEU A 12 15.97 -3.34 0.58
C LEU A 12 16.62 -3.77 -0.75
N ALA A 13 16.97 -2.82 -1.61
CA ALA A 13 17.61 -3.11 -2.88
C ALA A 13 19.03 -3.66 -2.71
N SER A 14 19.77 -3.22 -1.68
CA SER A 14 21.08 -3.78 -1.35
C SER A 14 20.96 -5.26 -0.98
N LEU A 15 20.04 -5.59 -0.06
CA LEU A 15 19.80 -6.97 0.36
C LEU A 15 19.31 -7.84 -0.80
N LEU A 16 18.43 -7.32 -1.64
CA LEU A 16 17.87 -8.09 -2.75
C LEU A 16 18.88 -8.28 -3.90
N SER A 17 19.74 -7.27 -4.15
CA SER A 17 20.84 -7.36 -5.10
C SER A 17 21.86 -8.42 -4.69
N GLU A 18 22.21 -8.46 -3.41
CA GLU A 18 23.09 -9.49 -2.84
C GLU A 18 22.50 -10.90 -2.96
N ARG A 19 21.20 -11.05 -2.68
CA ARG A 19 20.52 -12.35 -2.71
C ARG A 19 20.24 -12.89 -4.11
N GLN A 20 19.96 -12.02 -5.08
CA GLN A 20 19.57 -12.42 -6.44
C GLN A 20 20.67 -12.18 -7.48
N SER A 21 21.83 -11.67 -7.07
CA SER A 21 22.96 -11.31 -7.97
C SER A 21 22.52 -10.43 -9.14
N LYS A 22 21.52 -9.56 -8.91
CA LYS A 22 21.00 -8.61 -9.90
C LYS A 22 21.59 -7.23 -9.68
N PRO A 23 21.81 -6.45 -10.75
CA PRO A 23 22.32 -5.09 -10.63
C PRO A 23 21.38 -4.22 -9.77
N TYR A 24 21.97 -3.54 -8.79
CA TYR A 24 21.27 -2.72 -7.81
C TYR A 24 20.29 -1.71 -8.43
N SER A 25 20.69 -1.06 -9.52
CA SER A 25 19.85 -0.08 -10.23
C SER A 25 18.55 -0.69 -10.77
N THR A 26 18.66 -1.87 -11.40
CA THR A 26 17.51 -2.61 -11.93
C THR A 26 16.60 -3.07 -10.80
N THR A 27 17.18 -3.53 -9.70
CA THR A 27 16.44 -3.97 -8.51
C THR A 27 15.67 -2.81 -7.86
N LEU A 28 16.30 -1.65 -7.69
CA LEU A 28 15.63 -0.44 -7.19
C LEU A 28 14.48 -0.01 -8.10
N ASN A 29 14.69 -0.02 -9.41
CA ASN A 29 13.65 0.36 -10.37
C ASN A 29 12.47 -0.62 -10.32
N TRP A 30 12.76 -1.92 -10.23
CA TRP A 30 11.74 -2.96 -10.12
C TRP A 30 10.88 -2.80 -8.85
N ILE A 31 11.50 -2.57 -7.69
CA ILE A 31 10.77 -2.34 -6.42
C ILE A 31 9.88 -1.10 -6.54
N ARG A 32 10.41 0.01 -7.08
CA ARG A 32 9.64 1.25 -7.27
C ARG A 32 8.44 1.04 -8.18
N CYS A 33 8.63 0.39 -9.33
CA CYS A 33 7.53 0.09 -10.25
C CYS A 33 6.45 -0.79 -9.59
N ARG A 34 6.87 -1.87 -8.90
CA ARG A 34 5.92 -2.76 -8.22
C ARG A 34 5.08 -2.02 -7.20
N LEU A 35 5.73 -1.20 -6.36
CA LEU A 35 5.02 -0.45 -5.34
C LEU A 35 4.07 0.58 -5.95
N SER A 36 4.51 1.33 -6.96
CA SER A 36 3.65 2.31 -7.64
C SER A 36 2.41 1.65 -8.24
N PHE A 37 2.57 0.47 -8.85
CA PHE A 37 1.44 -0.27 -9.41
C PHE A 37 0.49 -0.78 -8.33
N SER A 38 1.01 -1.30 -7.22
CA SER A 38 0.20 -1.71 -6.07
C SER A 38 -0.55 -0.54 -5.45
N LEU A 39 0.10 0.60 -5.24
CA LEU A 39 -0.52 1.81 -4.70
C LEU A 39 -1.60 2.35 -5.64
N LEU A 40 -1.32 2.40 -6.94
CA LEU A 40 -2.30 2.81 -7.94
C LEU A 40 -3.53 1.89 -7.93
N ARG A 41 -3.32 0.57 -7.90
CA ARG A 41 -4.42 -0.39 -7.84
C ARG A 41 -5.27 -0.19 -6.59
N SER A 42 -4.63 -0.05 -5.43
CA SER A 42 -5.34 0.23 -4.16
C SER A 42 -6.09 1.55 -4.23
N ALA A 43 -5.47 2.62 -4.73
CA ALA A 43 -6.11 3.93 -4.87
C ALA A 43 -7.35 3.87 -5.78
N ILE A 44 -7.26 3.17 -6.92
CA ILE A 44 -8.40 2.97 -7.83
C ILE A 44 -9.53 2.20 -7.13
N VAL A 45 -9.21 1.15 -6.37
CA VAL A 45 -10.20 0.36 -5.61
C VAL A 45 -10.86 1.22 -4.53
N CYS A 46 -10.09 1.96 -3.74
CA CYS A 46 -10.61 2.88 -2.72
C CYS A 46 -11.52 3.94 -3.34
N PHE A 47 -11.11 4.53 -4.46
CA PHE A 47 -11.91 5.54 -5.14
C PHE A 47 -13.21 4.98 -5.71
N ARG A 48 -13.18 3.77 -6.27
CA ARG A 48 -14.38 3.09 -6.78
C ARG A 48 -15.32 2.68 -5.64
N GLY A 49 -14.79 2.18 -4.53
CA GLY A 49 -15.55 1.88 -3.32
C GLY A 49 -16.20 3.11 -2.71
N ALA A 50 -15.45 4.21 -2.63
CA ALA A 50 -15.96 5.50 -2.15
C ALA A 50 -17.12 6.01 -3.01
N ARG A 51 -17.02 5.95 -4.34
CA ARG A 51 -18.13 6.30 -5.26
C ARG A 51 -19.38 5.44 -5.06
N SER A 52 -19.22 4.15 -4.74
CA SER A 52 -20.35 3.28 -4.39
C SER A 52 -20.99 3.66 -3.05
N PHE A 53 -20.21 4.25 -2.13
CA PHE A 53 -20.69 4.77 -0.84
C PHE A 53 -21.46 6.09 -1.01
N TYR A 54 -21.04 6.96 -1.92
CA TYR A 54 -21.72 8.25 -2.16
C TYR A 54 -23.12 8.10 -2.76
N HIS A 55 -23.39 7.05 -3.54
CA HIS A 55 -24.69 6.85 -4.21
C HIS A 55 -25.65 5.90 -3.49
N ARG A 56 -25.24 5.26 -2.38
CA ARG A 56 -26.14 4.47 -1.54
C ARG A 56 -26.17 5.09 -0.14
N PRO A 57 -27.34 5.51 0.39
CA PRO A 57 -27.42 5.82 1.81
C PRO A 57 -26.94 4.57 2.56
N ILE A 58 -26.02 4.79 3.48
CA ILE A 58 -25.28 3.76 4.22
C ILE A 58 -26.29 2.96 5.05
N HIS A 59 -26.91 1.95 4.46
CA HIS A 59 -27.68 0.97 5.20
C HIS A 59 -26.74 -0.15 5.64
N SER A 60 -26.29 -0.04 6.89
CA SER A 60 -25.76 -1.13 7.72
C SER A 60 -24.49 -1.84 7.22
N SER A 61 -23.36 -1.14 7.24
CA SER A 61 -22.04 -1.78 7.46
C SER A 61 -21.04 -0.83 8.16
N SER A 62 -21.54 0.19 8.86
CA SER A 62 -20.74 1.14 9.62
C SER A 62 -20.14 0.57 10.91
N ASN A 63 -20.53 -0.63 11.35
CA ASN A 63 -20.00 -1.23 12.57
C ASN A 63 -18.60 -1.84 12.39
N ILE A 64 -18.24 -2.31 11.18
CA ILE A 64 -16.95 -3.00 10.96
C ILE A 64 -15.81 -1.98 10.85
N ASP A 65 -16.04 -0.88 10.12
CA ASP A 65 -15.04 0.18 9.91
C ASP A 65 -14.83 1.04 11.18
N LEU A 66 -15.91 1.31 11.94
CA LEU A 66 -15.84 2.04 13.20
C LEU A 66 -15.17 1.21 14.31
N ALA A 67 -15.41 -0.11 14.39
CA ALA A 67 -14.76 -0.98 15.38
C ALA A 67 -13.24 -1.11 15.12
N PHE A 68 -12.83 -1.15 13.85
CA PHE A 68 -11.43 -1.14 13.46
C PHE A 68 -10.76 0.22 13.72
N SER A 69 -11.44 1.33 13.37
CA SER A 69 -10.94 2.69 13.64
C SER A 69 -10.86 3.02 15.13
N LYS A 70 -11.77 2.47 15.95
CA LYS A 70 -11.75 2.60 17.41
C LYS A 70 -10.82 1.61 18.12
N GLY A 71 -10.14 0.72 17.39
CA GLY A 71 -9.18 -0.23 17.98
C GLY A 71 -9.82 -1.25 18.93
N GLN A 72 -11.12 -1.49 18.83
CA GLN A 72 -11.84 -2.47 19.66
C GLN A 72 -12.07 -3.75 18.88
N VAL A 73 -10.99 -4.47 18.59
CA VAL A 73 -11.08 -5.88 18.23
C VAL A 73 -10.00 -6.57 19.03
N LEU A 74 -10.35 -7.06 20.22
CA LEU A 74 -9.75 -8.16 20.98
C LEU A 74 -10.36 -8.16 22.40
N GLN A 75 -11.44 -8.92 22.58
CA GLN A 75 -11.63 -9.82 23.73
C GLN A 75 -12.75 -10.82 23.44
#